data_AF-A0A947AL13-F1
#
_entry.id   AF-A0A947AL13-F1
#
_cell.length_a   1.000
_cell.length_b   1.000
_cell.length_c   1.000
_cell.angle_alpha   90.00
_cell.angle_beta   90.00
_cell.angle_gamma   90.00
#
_symmetry.space_group_name_H-M   'P 1'
#
loop_
_entity.id
_entity.type
_entity.pdbx_description
1 polymer ?
#
loop_
_entity_poly.entity_id
_entity_poly.type
_entity_poly.pdbx_seq_one_letter_code
_entity_poly.pdbx_strand_id
1 'polypeptide(L)'
;MITAVTILFAFQIPQLSFKTSIYDLVIEDLPATHRYQAFKDLFGSDEIIRVVVKSDNIFDPVTFKKIEELTETASKIKGVRRIISLPGIRKSVDISGEKSLEKFADILDAVNLFQKNLFSTDHKSTAITLVLAQEADTEMVIKDVEKMIAGASEDLSLYQIGMPIVS
;
A
#
# COMPACT_ATOMS: atom_id res chain seq x y z
N MET A 1 -43.59 28.47 -1.66
CA MET A 1 -42.99 27.76 -0.50
C MET A 1 -42.12 26.60 -0.92
N ILE A 2 -42.61 25.66 -1.73
CA ILE A 2 -41.83 24.45 -2.14
C ILE A 2 -40.47 24.84 -2.75
N THR A 3 -40.45 25.79 -3.69
CA THR A 3 -39.21 26.24 -4.34
C THR A 3 -38.17 26.83 -3.38
N ALA A 4 -38.61 27.60 -2.38
CA ALA A 4 -37.71 28.21 -1.39
C ALA A 4 -37.11 27.14 -0.46
N VAL A 5 -37.91 26.16 -0.06
CA VAL A 5 -37.44 25.02 0.74
C VAL A 5 -36.47 24.15 -0.07
N THR A 6 -36.76 23.88 -1.34
CA THR A 6 -35.86 23.13 -2.23
C THR A 6 -34.52 23.84 -2.40
N ILE A 7 -34.52 25.16 -2.60
CA ILE A 7 -33.28 25.95 -2.72
C ILE A 7 -32.48 25.91 -1.41
N LEU A 8 -33.14 26.04 -0.26
CA LEU A 8 -32.50 25.96 1.05
C LEU A 8 -31.76 24.63 1.25
N PHE A 9 -32.39 23.49 0.92
CA PHE A 9 -31.73 22.19 0.98
C PHE A 9 -30.65 22.02 -0.10
N ALA A 10 -30.86 22.57 -1.30
CA ALA A 10 -29.86 22.52 -2.38
C ALA A 10 -28.57 23.26 -2.00
N PHE A 11 -28.66 24.37 -1.24
CA PHE A 11 -27.49 25.07 -0.69
C PHE A 11 -26.69 24.23 0.31
N GLN A 12 -27.28 23.19 0.90
CA GLN A 12 -26.59 22.28 1.83
C GLN A 12 -25.91 21.11 1.11
N ILE A 13 -26.24 20.83 -0.16
CA ILE A 13 -25.66 19.72 -0.95
C ILE A 13 -24.12 19.73 -0.97
N PRO A 14 -23.42 20.86 -1.11
CA PRO A 14 -21.95 20.88 -1.09
C PRO A 14 -21.32 20.41 0.23
N GLN A 15 -22.08 20.38 1.32
CA GLN A 15 -21.59 19.90 2.64
C GLN A 15 -21.88 18.42 2.88
N LEU A 16 -22.53 17.74 1.93
CA LEU A 16 -22.86 16.33 2.06
C LEU A 16 -21.58 15.48 1.86
N SER A 17 -21.13 14.81 2.91
CA SER A 17 -20.06 13.81 2.83
C SER A 17 -20.66 12.45 2.51
N PHE A 18 -20.26 11.83 1.41
CA PHE A 18 -20.61 10.44 1.12
C PHE A 18 -19.74 9.51 1.97
N LYS A 19 -20.37 8.73 2.84
CA LYS A 19 -19.73 7.65 3.59
C LYS A 19 -19.67 6.41 2.69
N THR A 20 -18.60 6.28 1.90
CA THR A 20 -18.40 5.19 0.92
C THR A 20 -17.48 4.08 1.46
N SER A 21 -16.77 4.34 2.55
CA SER A 21 -15.87 3.36 3.16
C SER A 21 -16.65 2.38 4.03
N ILE A 22 -16.26 1.10 4.01
CA ILE A 22 -16.82 0.08 4.91
C ILE A 22 -16.65 0.48 6.39
N TYR A 23 -15.61 1.24 6.73
CA TYR A 23 -15.37 1.72 8.08
C TYR A 23 -16.38 2.78 8.53
N ASP A 24 -16.87 3.60 7.60
CA ASP A 24 -17.90 4.61 7.90
C ASP A 24 -19.27 3.99 8.18
N LEU A 25 -19.44 2.70 7.83
CA LEU A 25 -20.63 1.90 8.09
C LEU A 25 -20.56 1.16 9.44
N VAL A 26 -19.42 1.21 10.14
CA VAL A 26 -19.26 0.60 11.48
C VAL A 26 -20.00 1.45 12.51
N ILE A 27 -20.71 0.78 13.44
CA ILE A 27 -21.39 1.46 14.54
C ILE A 27 -20.35 2.03 15.50
N GLU A 28 -20.34 3.35 15.67
CA GLU A 28 -19.35 4.08 16.48
C GLU A 28 -19.44 3.73 17.97
N ASP A 29 -20.65 3.63 18.52
CA ASP A 29 -20.92 3.43 19.95
C ASP A 29 -21.07 1.93 20.31
N LEU A 30 -20.03 1.15 20.01
CA LEU A 30 -19.93 -0.25 20.45
C LEU A 30 -18.63 -0.46 21.25
N PRO A 31 -18.64 -1.33 22.30
CA PRO A 31 -17.42 -1.68 23.03
C PRO A 31 -16.30 -2.23 22.15
N ALA A 32 -16.65 -2.87 21.03
CA ALA A 32 -15.68 -3.37 20.04
C ALA A 32 -14.98 -2.22 19.29
N THR A 33 -15.73 -1.20 18.87
CA THR A 33 -15.21 -0.03 18.15
C THR A 33 -14.25 0.77 19.02
N HIS A 34 -14.60 1.01 20.29
CA HIS A 34 -13.70 1.68 21.23
C HIS A 34 -12.40 0.90 21.49
N ARG A 35 -12.47 -0.44 21.59
CA ARG A 35 -11.28 -1.28 21.75
C ARG A 35 -10.38 -1.21 20.51
N TYR A 36 -10.97 -1.25 19.33
CA TYR A 36 -10.23 -1.13 18.07
C TYR A 36 -9.56 0.24 17.94
N GLN A 37 -10.26 1.34 18.30
CA GLN A 37 -9.65 2.67 18.29
C GLN A 37 -8.49 2.77 19.28
N ALA A 38 -8.66 2.27 20.51
CA ALA A 38 -7.58 2.24 21.50
C ALA A 38 -6.36 1.40 21.02
N PHE A 39 -6.61 0.32 20.29
CA PHE A 39 -5.55 -0.45 19.64
C PHE A 39 -4.82 0.37 18.56
N LYS A 40 -5.55 1.08 17.69
CA LYS A 40 -4.96 1.95 16.67
C LYS A 40 -4.14 3.09 17.29
N ASP A 41 -4.59 3.66 18.42
CA ASP A 41 -3.87 4.73 19.11
C ASP A 41 -2.56 4.22 19.77
N LEU A 42 -2.55 2.97 20.24
CA LEU A 42 -1.37 2.35 20.87
C LEU A 42 -0.36 1.78 19.87
N PHE A 43 -0.84 1.10 18.82
CA PHE A 43 0.00 0.35 17.88
C PHE A 43 0.12 1.02 16.50
N GLY A 44 -0.67 2.06 16.25
CA GLY A 44 -0.75 2.79 14.99
C GLY A 44 -1.71 2.16 13.97
N SER A 45 -1.67 2.68 12.75
CA SER A 45 -2.52 2.18 11.66
C SER A 45 -2.18 0.73 11.28
N ASP A 46 -3.21 -0.09 11.16
CA ASP A 46 -3.20 -1.43 10.59
C ASP A 46 -3.52 -1.44 9.08
N GLU A 47 -3.73 -0.24 8.51
CA GLU A 47 -4.09 -0.09 7.11
C GLU A 47 -2.87 -0.28 6.20
N ILE A 48 -3.00 -1.25 5.30
CA ILE A 48 -1.98 -1.58 4.31
C ILE A 48 -2.57 -1.59 2.89
N ILE A 49 -1.79 -1.03 1.97
CA ILE A 49 -1.96 -1.22 0.54
C ILE A 49 -0.78 -2.04 0.06
N ARG A 50 -1.02 -3.06 -0.75
CA ARG A 50 0.04 -3.91 -1.28
C ARG A 50 0.02 -3.87 -2.79
N VAL A 51 1.15 -3.52 -3.39
CA VAL A 51 1.36 -3.58 -4.83
C VAL A 51 2.16 -4.82 -5.13
N VAL A 52 1.59 -5.74 -5.92
CA VAL A 52 2.31 -6.91 -6.41
C VAL A 52 2.97 -6.54 -7.73
N VAL A 53 4.27 -6.80 -7.84
CA VAL A 53 5.06 -6.63 -9.06
C VAL A 53 5.39 -8.02 -9.60
N LYS A 54 5.04 -8.27 -10.86
CA LYS A 54 5.35 -9.51 -11.58
C LYS A 54 6.36 -9.25 -12.71
N SER A 55 7.30 -10.17 -12.86
CA SER A 55 8.35 -10.16 -13.88
C SER A 55 8.87 -11.57 -14.12
N ASP A 56 9.75 -11.77 -15.10
CA ASP A 56 10.39 -13.07 -15.34
C ASP A 56 11.36 -13.47 -14.21
N ASN A 57 12.12 -12.52 -13.67
CA ASN A 57 12.98 -12.73 -12.51
C ASN A 57 13.17 -11.41 -11.73
N ILE A 58 12.69 -11.35 -10.49
CA ILE A 58 12.79 -10.15 -9.63
C ILE A 58 14.21 -9.84 -9.16
N PHE A 59 15.14 -10.80 -9.26
CA PHE A 59 16.56 -10.63 -8.88
C PHE A 59 17.45 -10.28 -10.08
N ASP A 60 16.91 -10.20 -11.30
CA ASP A 60 17.64 -9.63 -12.43
C ASP A 60 18.03 -8.17 -12.12
N PRO A 61 19.27 -7.72 -12.39
CA PRO A 61 19.71 -6.37 -12.05
C PRO A 61 18.85 -5.24 -12.61
N VAL A 62 18.33 -5.39 -13.84
CA VAL A 62 17.49 -4.38 -14.49
C VAL A 62 16.11 -4.37 -13.83
N THR A 63 15.50 -5.53 -13.65
CA THR A 63 14.20 -5.67 -12.97
C THR A 63 14.27 -5.18 -11.52
N PHE A 64 15.31 -5.58 -10.77
CA PHE A 64 15.51 -5.19 -9.38
C PHE A 64 15.62 -3.67 -9.22
N LYS A 65 16.36 -3.01 -10.13
CA LYS A 65 16.48 -1.55 -10.15
C LYS A 65 15.12 -0.87 -10.39
N LYS A 66 14.29 -1.40 -11.29
CA LYS A 66 12.92 -0.88 -11.48
C LYS A 66 12.06 -1.05 -10.22
N ILE A 67 12.19 -2.17 -9.52
CA ILE A 67 11.51 -2.39 -8.23
C ILE A 67 12.01 -1.40 -7.16
N GLU A 68 13.29 -1.05 -7.17
CA GLU A 68 13.86 0.02 -6.33
C GLU A 68 13.23 1.38 -6.62
N GLU A 69 13.14 1.77 -7.90
CA GLU A 69 12.54 3.04 -8.33
C GLU A 69 11.05 3.12 -7.97
N LEU A 70 10.31 2.02 -8.16
CA LEU A 70 8.91 1.89 -7.73
C LEU A 70 8.77 2.00 -6.20
N THR A 71 9.65 1.34 -5.44
CA THR A 71 9.67 1.42 -3.98
C THR A 71 9.91 2.85 -3.51
N GLU A 72 10.85 3.56 -4.14
CA GLU A 72 11.16 4.94 -3.79
C GLU A 72 9.98 5.87 -4.13
N THR A 73 9.36 5.68 -5.29
CA THR A 73 8.17 6.45 -5.70
C THR A 73 7.02 6.23 -4.72
N ALA A 74 6.74 4.97 -4.35
CA ALA A 74 5.72 4.63 -3.37
C ALA A 74 5.99 5.28 -1.99
N SER A 75 7.26 5.36 -1.59
CA SER A 75 7.63 5.97 -0.31
C SER A 75 7.39 7.48 -0.23
N LYS A 76 7.27 8.15 -1.38
CA LYS A 76 7.01 9.60 -1.47
C LYS A 76 5.52 9.94 -1.50
N ILE A 77 4.63 8.94 -1.57
CA ILE A 77 3.18 9.16 -1.55
C ILE A 77 2.77 9.69 -0.17
N LYS A 78 2.09 10.84 -0.14
CA LYS A 78 1.62 11.46 1.10
C LYS A 78 0.64 10.53 1.80
N GLY A 79 0.83 10.31 3.10
CA GLY A 79 0.01 9.37 3.89
C GLY A 79 0.61 7.97 4.01
N VAL A 80 1.68 7.66 3.27
CA VAL A 80 2.48 6.45 3.50
C VAL A 80 3.44 6.70 4.67
N ARG A 81 3.31 5.88 5.72
CA ARG A 81 4.18 5.92 6.91
C ARG A 81 5.43 5.06 6.73
N ARG A 82 5.29 3.90 6.08
CA ARG A 82 6.38 2.93 5.92
C ARG A 82 6.18 2.07 4.68
N ILE A 83 7.29 1.73 4.02
CA ILE A 83 7.33 0.73 2.95
C ILE A 83 8.06 -0.53 3.41
N ILE A 84 7.54 -1.70 3.06
CA ILE A 84 8.21 -3.00 3.17
C ILE A 84 8.30 -3.58 1.76
N SER A 85 9.51 -3.75 1.26
CA SER A 85 9.77 -4.25 -0.10
C SER A 85 11.09 -5.02 -0.17
N LEU A 86 11.26 -5.78 -1.25
CA LEU A 86 12.47 -6.57 -1.49
C LEU A 86 13.75 -5.72 -1.45
N PRO A 87 13.82 -4.55 -2.11
CA PRO A 87 14.98 -3.67 -1.96
C PRO A 87 15.19 -3.11 -0.56
N GLY A 88 14.11 -2.83 0.18
CA GLY A 88 14.21 -2.40 1.58
C GLY A 88 14.87 -3.47 2.47
N ILE A 89 14.54 -4.74 2.25
CA ILE A 89 15.19 -5.86 2.93
C ILE A 89 16.66 -5.96 2.52
N ARG A 90 16.99 -5.83 1.22
CA ARG A 90 18.39 -5.83 0.75
C ARG A 90 19.24 -4.82 1.50
N LYS A 91 18.79 -3.57 1.58
CA LYS A 91 19.47 -2.49 2.31
C LYS A 91 19.65 -2.79 3.80
N SER A 92 18.77 -3.59 4.38
CA SER A 92 18.81 -3.95 5.80
C SER A 92 19.75 -5.14 6.10
N VAL A 93 19.89 -6.09 5.17
CA VAL A 93 20.72 -7.30 5.35
C VAL A 93 22.10 -7.21 4.69
N ASP A 94 22.28 -6.24 3.80
CA ASP A 94 23.53 -5.96 3.09
C ASP A 94 23.89 -4.48 3.19
N ILE A 95 24.27 -4.06 4.41
CA ILE A 95 24.57 -2.66 4.73
C ILE A 95 25.77 -2.14 3.92
N SER A 96 26.73 -3.01 3.57
CA SER A 96 27.88 -2.63 2.73
C SER A 96 27.54 -2.51 1.25
N GLY A 97 26.43 -3.10 0.79
CA GLY A 97 26.02 -3.13 -0.62
C GLY A 97 26.95 -3.95 -1.52
N GLU A 98 27.84 -4.74 -0.94
CA GLU A 98 28.87 -5.49 -1.67
C GLU A 98 28.37 -6.86 -2.17
N LYS A 99 27.25 -7.36 -1.65
CA LYS A 99 26.73 -8.66 -2.07
C LYS A 99 26.02 -8.54 -3.41
N SER A 100 26.32 -9.51 -4.27
CA SER A 100 25.60 -9.68 -5.53
C SER A 100 24.14 -10.06 -5.27
N LEU A 101 23.29 -9.85 -6.28
CA LEU A 101 21.86 -10.16 -6.18
C LEU A 101 21.60 -11.65 -6.03
N GLU A 102 22.44 -12.50 -6.62
CA GLU A 102 22.37 -13.96 -6.49
C GLU A 102 22.59 -14.38 -5.04
N LYS A 103 23.65 -13.86 -4.40
CA LYS A 103 23.93 -14.17 -2.99
C LYS A 103 22.85 -13.63 -2.05
N PHE A 104 22.22 -12.52 -2.42
CA PHE A 104 21.07 -11.99 -1.68
C PHE A 104 19.85 -12.90 -1.82
N ALA A 105 19.57 -13.42 -3.03
CA ALA A 105 18.50 -14.39 -3.27
C ALA A 105 18.69 -15.65 -2.41
N ASP A 106 19.91 -16.21 -2.37
CA ASP A 106 20.23 -17.40 -1.55
C ASP A 106 19.93 -17.17 -0.05
N ILE A 107 20.25 -15.98 0.47
CA ILE A 107 19.97 -15.61 1.87
C ILE A 107 18.46 -15.55 2.13
N LEU A 108 17.70 -14.97 1.20
CA LEU A 108 16.26 -14.84 1.35
C LEU A 108 15.54 -16.18 1.21
N ASP A 109 16.01 -17.06 0.33
CA ASP A 109 15.46 -18.40 0.14
C ASP A 109 15.61 -19.26 1.40
N ALA A 110 16.63 -19.01 2.24
CA ALA A 110 16.76 -19.66 3.53
C ALA A 110 15.72 -19.20 4.58
N VAL A 111 15.01 -18.09 4.35
CA VAL A 111 14.05 -17.50 5.29
C VAL A 111 12.62 -17.72 4.79
N ASN A 112 12.00 -18.80 5.27
CA ASN A 112 10.61 -19.16 4.96
C ASN A 112 9.60 -18.04 5.20
N LEU A 113 9.86 -17.13 6.15
CA LEU A 113 8.96 -16.00 6.43
C LEU A 113 8.84 -15.05 5.24
N PHE A 114 9.90 -14.85 4.45
CA PHE A 114 9.86 -13.96 3.29
C PHE A 114 9.23 -14.63 2.07
N GLN A 115 9.35 -15.95 1.96
CA GLN A 115 8.63 -16.70 0.95
C GLN A 115 7.12 -16.54 1.18
N LYS A 116 6.37 -16.25 0.11
CA LYS A 116 4.92 -16.01 0.10
C LYS A 116 4.44 -14.73 0.81
N ASN A 117 5.27 -14.10 1.64
CA ASN A 117 4.96 -12.80 2.25
C ASN A 117 5.70 -11.63 1.60
N LEU A 118 6.84 -11.83 0.98
CA LEU A 118 7.62 -10.77 0.33
C LEU A 118 7.81 -11.06 -1.15
N PHE A 119 8.18 -12.31 -1.48
CA PHE A 119 8.38 -12.75 -2.85
C PHE A 119 7.84 -14.18 -3.07
N SER A 120 7.61 -14.54 -4.32
CA SER A 120 7.18 -15.88 -4.72
C SER A 120 8.36 -16.85 -4.81
N THR A 121 8.11 -18.14 -4.53
CA THR A 121 9.15 -19.19 -4.56
C THR A 121 9.79 -19.37 -5.93
N ASP A 122 9.11 -18.99 -7.02
CA ASP A 122 9.63 -19.02 -8.38
C ASP A 122 10.38 -17.74 -8.79
N HIS A 123 10.55 -16.80 -7.85
CA HIS A 123 11.19 -15.49 -8.05
C HIS A 123 10.54 -14.62 -9.15
N LYS A 124 9.29 -14.89 -9.52
CA LYS A 124 8.54 -14.12 -10.54
C LYS A 124 7.69 -12.99 -9.98
N SER A 125 7.59 -12.87 -8.66
CA SER A 125 6.73 -11.88 -8.03
C SER A 125 7.31 -11.37 -6.72
N THR A 126 7.14 -10.08 -6.46
CA THR A 126 7.41 -9.46 -5.16
C THR A 126 6.27 -8.53 -4.78
N ALA A 127 6.09 -8.32 -3.47
CA ALA A 127 5.14 -7.36 -2.94
C ALA A 127 5.86 -6.12 -2.40
N ILE A 128 5.35 -4.94 -2.75
CA ILE A 128 5.64 -3.66 -2.10
C ILE A 128 4.46 -3.38 -1.17
N THR A 129 4.69 -3.44 0.14
CA THR A 129 3.64 -3.22 1.14
C THR A 129 3.78 -1.80 1.69
N LEU A 130 2.77 -0.97 1.46
CA LEU A 130 2.62 0.39 1.95
C LEU A 130 1.82 0.33 3.25
N VAL A 131 2.41 0.75 4.35
CA VAL A 131 1.72 0.93 5.63
C VAL A 131 1.33 2.40 5.74
N LEU A 132 0.05 2.68 5.94
CA LEU A 132 -0.46 4.04 5.97
C LEU A 132 -0.27 4.70 7.34
N ALA A 133 -0.29 6.03 7.38
CA ALA A 133 -0.47 6.80 8.61
C ALA A 133 -1.91 6.64 9.12
N GLN A 134 -2.17 6.92 10.40
CA GLN A 134 -3.51 6.75 10.99
C GLN A 134 -4.51 7.76 10.42
N GLU A 135 -4.02 8.94 10.07
CA GLU A 135 -4.71 10.10 9.54
C GLU A 135 -4.56 10.26 8.02
N ALA A 136 -4.12 9.21 7.32
CA ALA A 136 -3.96 9.23 5.89
C ALA A 136 -5.31 9.36 5.19
N ASP A 137 -5.36 10.19 4.14
CA ASP A 137 -6.48 10.18 3.20
C ASP A 137 -6.31 8.98 2.25
N THR A 138 -6.94 7.87 2.61
CA THR A 138 -6.83 6.60 1.91
C THR A 138 -7.26 6.70 0.44
N GLU A 139 -8.27 7.50 0.10
CA GLU A 139 -8.69 7.69 -1.30
C GLU A 139 -7.62 8.39 -2.12
N MET A 140 -6.99 9.44 -1.56
CA MET A 140 -5.87 10.10 -2.22
C MET A 140 -4.68 9.14 -2.39
N VAL A 141 -4.36 8.33 -1.37
CA VAL A 141 -3.28 7.35 -1.46
C VAL A 141 -3.57 6.32 -2.56
N ILE A 142 -4.78 5.78 -2.63
CA ILE A 142 -5.17 4.81 -3.67
C ILE A 142 -5.01 5.43 -5.07
N LYS A 143 -5.50 6.66 -5.28
CA LYS A 143 -5.36 7.37 -6.56
C LYS A 143 -3.88 7.58 -6.94
N ASP A 144 -3.02 7.88 -5.98
CA ASP A 144 -1.59 8.06 -6.25
C ASP A 144 -0.87 6.73 -6.50
N VAL A 145 -1.28 5.64 -5.84
CA VAL A 145 -0.81 4.29 -6.15
C VAL A 145 -1.24 3.85 -7.55
N GLU A 146 -2.48 4.13 -7.95
CA GLU A 146 -2.97 3.85 -9.31
C GLU A 146 -2.18 4.60 -10.38
N LYS A 147 -1.91 5.90 -10.17
CA LYS A 147 -1.03 6.68 -11.06
C LYS A 147 0.37 6.07 -11.15
N MET A 148 0.94 5.64 -10.02
CA MET A 148 2.24 4.98 -9.99
C MET A 148 2.22 3.66 -10.78
N ILE A 149 1.18 2.84 -10.63
CA ILE A 149 1.01 1.59 -11.38
C ILE A 149 0.85 1.87 -12.88
N ALA A 150 0.04 2.86 -13.26
CA ALA A 150 -0.19 3.23 -14.66
C ALA A 150 1.05 3.81 -15.34
N GLY A 151 1.95 4.45 -14.59
CA GLY A 151 3.23 4.97 -15.07
C GLY A 151 4.38 3.96 -15.06
N ALA A 152 4.14 2.71 -14.65
CA ALA A 152 5.17 1.68 -14.58
C ALA A 152 5.57 1.18 -15.98
N SER A 153 6.77 0.58 -16.04
CA SER A 153 7.33 0.03 -17.29
C SER A 153 6.49 -1.16 -17.80
N GLU A 154 6.29 -1.26 -19.12
CA GLU A 154 5.42 -2.27 -19.76
C GLU A 154 5.89 -3.73 -19.55
N ASP A 155 7.17 -3.93 -19.22
CA ASP A 155 7.74 -5.25 -18.92
C ASP A 155 7.44 -5.74 -17.50
N LEU A 156 6.80 -4.90 -16.67
CA LEU A 156 6.32 -5.27 -15.35
C LEU A 156 4.79 -5.31 -15.35
N SER A 157 4.22 -6.39 -14.81
CA SER A 157 2.78 -6.43 -14.52
C SER A 157 2.55 -6.09 -13.04
N LEU A 158 1.90 -4.96 -12.79
CA LEU A 158 1.61 -4.48 -11.45
C LEU A 158 0.11 -4.50 -11.17
N TYR A 159 -0.27 -4.87 -9.96
CA TYR A 159 -1.65 -4.72 -9.49
C TYR A 159 -1.69 -4.50 -7.97
N GLN A 160 -2.69 -3.74 -7.55
CA GLN A 160 -2.97 -3.46 -6.15
C GLN A 160 -3.81 -4.58 -5.51
N ILE A 161 -3.48 -4.94 -4.28
CA ILE A 161 -4.26 -5.78 -3.36
C ILE A 161 -4.24 -5.16 -1.96
N GLY A 162 -5.07 -5.66 -1.04
CA GLY A 162 -5.18 -5.12 0.32
C GLY A 162 -6.55 -4.50 0.54
N MET A 163 -6.59 -3.31 1.14
CA MET A 163 -7.87 -2.63 1.41
C MET A 163 -8.75 -2.56 0.14
N PRO A 164 -10.05 -2.86 0.27
CA PRO A 164 -10.93 -2.97 -0.88
C PRO A 164 -11.02 -1.63 -1.60
N ILE A 165 -10.90 -1.69 -2.92
CA ILE A 165 -11.25 -0.59 -3.81
C ILE A 165 -12.78 -0.57 -3.83
N VAL A 166 -13.38 0.24 -2.95
CA VAL A 166 -14.82 0.49 -2.97
C VAL A 166 -15.01 1.82 -3.68
N SER A 167 -15.11 1.74 -5.01
CA SER A 167 -15.62 2.83 -5.86
C SER A 167 -17.14 2.83 -5.86
#